data_AF-A0A2V0R9F6-F1
#
_entry.id   AF-A0A2V0R9F6-F1
#
_cell.length_a   1.000
_cell.length_b   1.000
_cell.length_c   1.000
_cell.angle_alpha   90.00
_cell.angle_beta   90.00
_cell.angle_gamma   90.00
#
_symmetry.space_group_name_H-M   'P 1'
#
loop_
_entity.id
_entity.type
_entity.pdbx_description
1 polymer ?
#
loop_
_entity_poly.entity_id
_entity_poly.type
_entity_poly.pdbx_seq_one_letter_code
_entity_poly.pdbx_strand_id
1 'polypeptide(L)'
;MQAGVAPNAGDGFKNIQAIDPLLAGNERTVAVNAAKLADFKARFRMDVNLETFNKISGTAKVKSWYTTWQTLVPKPVAMPQEWMDVDLPPKMWTMMTAAKENRSLARRVYQEEMAEAQERFQKEKARVQAKLDAALADTSSDYVRLLESGFNDLSVSDVVAIESAQSKEKREELLEARLVTLRKRWIALMEAGQPLPE
;
A
#
# COMPACT_ATOMS: atom_id res chain seq x y z
N MET A 1 -40.62 -23.21 -46.13
CA MET A 1 -39.85 -22.47 -47.14
C MET A 1 -39.40 -21.14 -46.52
N GLN A 2 -38.15 -20.74 -46.78
CA GLN A 2 -37.45 -19.44 -46.65
C GLN A 2 -38.31 -18.19 -46.33
N ALA A 3 -37.86 -17.09 -45.72
CA ALA A 3 -36.59 -16.47 -45.28
C ALA A 3 -36.99 -15.39 -44.23
N GLY A 4 -36.20 -14.95 -43.25
CA GLY A 4 -35.00 -14.11 -43.39
C GLY A 4 -35.34 -12.61 -43.49
N VAL A 5 -34.69 -11.79 -42.63
CA VAL A 5 -34.44 -10.32 -42.70
C VAL A 5 -35.17 -9.47 -41.65
N ALA A 6 -34.40 -8.94 -40.69
CA ALA A 6 -34.64 -7.64 -40.04
C ALA A 6 -33.95 -6.55 -40.88
N PRO A 7 -34.39 -5.27 -40.87
CA PRO A 7 -33.69 -4.32 -39.97
C PRO A 7 -34.47 -3.06 -39.52
N ASN A 8 -33.80 -2.38 -38.58
CA ASN A 8 -33.70 -0.93 -38.35
C ASN A 8 -34.66 -0.18 -37.40
N ALA A 9 -34.00 0.36 -36.38
CA ALA A 9 -34.37 1.48 -35.55
C ALA A 9 -34.64 2.74 -36.38
N GLY A 10 -35.60 3.55 -35.92
CA GLY A 10 -35.90 4.87 -36.44
C GLY A 10 -36.74 5.68 -35.45
N ASP A 11 -36.09 6.67 -34.86
CA ASP A 11 -36.61 7.98 -34.44
C ASP A 11 -37.79 8.06 -33.45
N GLY A 12 -37.44 8.30 -32.18
CA GLY A 12 -38.40 8.67 -31.15
C GLY A 12 -37.84 9.44 -29.95
N PHE A 13 -36.71 10.14 -30.06
CA PHE A 13 -36.26 11.07 -29.01
C PHE A 13 -35.78 12.38 -29.63
N LYS A 14 -36.75 13.21 -30.03
CA LYS A 14 -36.51 14.64 -30.21
C LYS A 14 -36.65 15.36 -28.86
N ASN A 15 -35.71 16.28 -28.63
CA ASN A 15 -35.68 17.33 -27.59
C ASN A 15 -35.38 16.91 -26.14
N ILE A 16 -34.09 16.72 -25.86
CA ILE A 16 -33.49 17.29 -24.65
C ILE A 16 -32.56 18.39 -25.14
N GLN A 17 -32.90 19.64 -24.83
CA GLN A 17 -32.04 20.78 -25.10
C GLN A 17 -30.65 20.46 -24.54
N ALA A 18 -29.64 20.45 -25.42
CA ALA A 18 -28.26 20.36 -25.00
C ALA A 18 -27.97 21.57 -24.10
N ILE A 19 -27.84 21.33 -22.80
CA ILE A 19 -27.25 22.32 -21.90
C ILE A 19 -25.76 22.33 -22.26
N ASP A 20 -25.33 23.41 -22.88
CA ASP A 20 -23.95 23.64 -23.27
C ASP A 20 -23.03 23.40 -22.05
N PRO A 21 -22.05 22.48 -22.11
CA PRO A 21 -21.16 22.19 -20.98
C PRO A 21 -20.39 23.42 -20.48
N LEU A 22 -20.25 24.47 -21.31
CA LEU A 22 -19.70 25.77 -20.95
C LEU A 22 -20.59 26.57 -19.98
N LEU A 23 -21.91 26.36 -20.00
CA LEU A 23 -22.86 27.02 -19.09
C LEU A 23 -22.85 26.39 -17.69
N ALA A 24 -22.67 25.06 -17.59
CA ALA A 24 -22.59 24.36 -16.30
C ALA A 24 -21.34 24.75 -15.48
N GLY A 25 -20.24 25.12 -16.14
CA GLY A 25 -19.05 25.69 -15.50
C GLY A 25 -19.26 27.11 -14.99
N ASN A 26 -20.07 27.92 -15.71
CA ASN A 26 -20.41 29.29 -15.32
C ASN A 26 -21.37 29.34 -14.14
N GLU A 27 -22.45 28.54 -14.16
CA GLU A 27 -23.45 28.49 -13.08
C GLU A 27 -22.84 28.05 -11.73
N ARG A 28 -21.85 27.14 -11.76
CA ARG A 28 -21.18 26.65 -10.55
C ARG A 28 -20.16 27.65 -10.00
N THR A 29 -19.43 28.34 -10.87
CA THR A 29 -18.57 29.46 -10.48
C THR A 29 -19.39 30.57 -9.83
N VAL A 30 -20.58 30.85 -10.36
CA VAL A 30 -21.53 31.80 -9.77
C VAL A 30 -22.02 31.32 -8.39
N ALA A 31 -22.35 30.04 -8.22
CA ALA A 31 -22.80 29.48 -6.95
C ALA A 31 -21.71 29.51 -5.85
N VAL A 32 -20.47 29.16 -6.19
CA VAL A 32 -19.33 29.23 -5.25
C VAL A 32 -19.02 30.67 -4.87
N ASN A 33 -19.06 31.59 -5.83
CA ASN A 33 -18.86 33.03 -5.57
C ASN A 33 -19.98 33.60 -4.68
N ALA A 34 -21.23 33.16 -4.88
CA ALA A 34 -22.36 33.56 -4.03
C ALA A 34 -22.21 33.02 -2.60
N ALA A 35 -21.86 31.75 -2.41
CA ALA A 35 -21.64 31.15 -1.10
C ALA A 35 -20.46 31.80 -0.34
N LYS A 36 -19.37 32.06 -1.05
CA LYS A 36 -18.18 32.76 -0.53
C LYS A 36 -18.51 34.17 -0.06
N LEU A 37 -19.30 34.90 -0.85
CA LEU A 37 -19.71 36.26 -0.52
C LEU A 37 -20.70 36.27 0.66
N ALA A 38 -21.65 35.33 0.70
CA ALA A 38 -22.61 35.22 1.80
C ALA A 38 -21.93 34.93 3.14
N ASP A 39 -20.97 34.00 3.17
CA ASP A 39 -20.22 33.68 4.40
C ASP A 39 -19.34 34.85 4.87
N PHE A 40 -18.72 35.58 3.93
CA PHE A 40 -18.01 36.82 4.25
C PHE A 40 -18.94 37.86 4.90
N LYS A 41 -20.11 38.12 4.28
CA LYS A 41 -21.09 39.08 4.80
C LYS A 41 -21.55 38.69 6.21
N ALA A 42 -21.80 37.40 6.46
CA ALA A 42 -22.19 36.88 7.76
C ALA A 42 -21.07 37.03 8.81
N ARG A 43 -19.82 36.70 8.45
CA ARG A 43 -18.68 36.71 9.37
C ARG A 43 -18.23 38.11 9.77
N PHE A 44 -18.16 39.03 8.80
CA PHE A 44 -17.64 40.38 9.02
C PHE A 44 -18.75 41.42 9.19
N ARG A 45 -20.02 41.05 9.02
CA ARG A 45 -21.20 41.92 9.12
C ARG A 45 -21.10 43.15 8.19
N MET A 46 -20.58 42.93 6.99
CA MET A 46 -20.38 43.97 5.98
C MET A 46 -21.10 43.58 4.71
N ASP A 47 -21.82 44.50 4.10
CA ASP A 47 -22.45 44.29 2.79
C ASP A 47 -21.51 44.79 1.67
N VAL A 48 -20.87 43.86 0.96
CA VAL A 48 -19.95 44.17 -0.14
C VAL A 48 -20.32 43.39 -1.40
N ASN A 49 -19.96 43.91 -2.57
CA ASN A 49 -20.06 43.18 -3.84
C ASN A 49 -18.85 42.25 -4.06
N LEU A 50 -18.97 41.33 -5.03
CA LEU A 50 -17.95 40.32 -5.32
C LEU A 50 -16.60 40.94 -5.71
N GLU A 51 -16.63 42.05 -6.46
CA GLU A 51 -15.42 42.76 -6.89
C GLU A 51 -14.64 43.34 -5.71
N THR A 52 -15.34 44.04 -4.81
CA THR A 52 -14.76 44.61 -3.59
C THR A 52 -14.23 43.52 -2.68
N PHE A 53 -15.00 42.44 -2.52
CA PHE A 53 -14.59 41.29 -1.75
C PHE A 53 -13.30 40.64 -2.31
N ASN A 54 -13.17 40.49 -3.63
CA ASN A 54 -11.96 39.95 -4.25
C ASN A 54 -10.73 40.83 -3.95
N LYS A 55 -10.88 42.17 -3.98
CA LYS A 55 -9.80 43.11 -3.64
C LYS A 55 -9.36 43.01 -2.18
N ILE A 56 -10.30 42.81 -1.24
CA ILE A 56 -10.00 42.77 0.21
C ILE A 56 -9.62 41.39 0.73
N SER A 57 -9.97 40.31 0.01
CA SER A 57 -9.71 38.92 0.44
C SER A 57 -8.24 38.58 0.65
N GLY A 58 -7.33 39.30 -0.04
CA GLY A 58 -5.88 39.17 0.12
C GLY A 58 -5.27 40.00 1.26
N THR A 59 -6.05 40.85 1.93
CA THR A 59 -5.54 41.72 3.00
C THR A 59 -5.26 40.95 4.29
N ALA A 60 -4.32 41.41 5.11
CA ALA A 60 -3.92 40.73 6.35
C ALA A 60 -5.09 40.45 7.31
N LYS A 61 -6.13 41.29 7.30
CA LYS A 61 -7.32 41.16 8.17
C LYS A 61 -8.29 40.07 7.71
N VAL A 62 -8.32 39.74 6.42
CA VAL A 62 -9.28 38.78 5.82
C VAL A 62 -8.60 37.46 5.41
N LYS A 63 -7.31 37.51 5.09
CA LYS A 63 -6.52 36.38 4.57
C LYS A 63 -6.57 35.13 5.47
N SER A 64 -6.50 35.30 6.78
CA SER A 64 -6.55 34.16 7.73
C SER A 64 -7.89 33.43 7.65
N TRP A 65 -9.00 34.17 7.72
CA TRP A 65 -10.34 33.59 7.56
C TRP A 65 -10.51 32.98 6.17
N TYR A 66 -10.06 33.69 5.13
CA TYR A 66 -10.23 33.22 3.75
C TYR A 66 -9.46 31.91 3.49
N THR A 67 -8.27 31.76 4.07
CA THR A 67 -7.48 30.52 3.99
C THR A 67 -8.19 29.37 4.69
N THR A 68 -8.72 29.60 5.89
CA THR A 68 -9.53 28.60 6.62
C THR A 68 -10.80 28.23 5.85
N TRP A 69 -11.50 29.22 5.30
CA TRP A 69 -12.67 29.00 4.47
C TRP A 69 -12.34 28.13 3.24
N GLN A 70 -11.22 28.40 2.55
CA GLN A 70 -10.75 27.59 1.42
C GLN A 70 -10.39 26.14 1.78
N THR A 71 -10.06 25.85 3.05
CA THR A 71 -9.80 24.48 3.52
C THR A 71 -11.07 23.73 3.93
N LEU A 72 -12.10 24.47 4.36
CA LEU A 72 -13.39 23.91 4.80
C LEU A 72 -14.37 23.71 3.64
N VAL A 73 -14.23 24.51 2.57
CA VAL A 73 -15.01 24.33 1.35
C VAL A 73 -14.35 23.23 0.52
N PRO A 74 -15.07 22.16 0.14
CA PRO A 74 -14.56 21.15 -0.77
C PRO A 74 -14.09 21.85 -2.05
N LYS A 75 -12.77 21.86 -2.28
CA LYS A 75 -12.25 22.28 -3.59
C LYS A 75 -12.79 21.29 -4.61
N PRO A 76 -13.33 21.75 -5.75
CA PRO A 76 -13.67 20.83 -6.81
C PRO A 76 -12.40 20.07 -7.18
N VAL A 77 -12.44 18.73 -7.07
CA VAL A 77 -11.40 17.89 -7.66
C VAL A 77 -11.60 18.04 -9.17
N ALA A 78 -10.97 19.06 -9.74
CA ALA A 78 -10.96 19.25 -11.17
C ALA A 78 -10.47 17.94 -11.78
N MET A 79 -11.25 17.40 -12.70
CA MET A 79 -10.87 16.20 -13.42
C MET A 79 -9.58 16.53 -14.18
N PRO A 80 -8.48 15.77 -14.00
CA PRO A 80 -7.25 16.03 -14.73
C PRO A 80 -7.47 15.88 -16.24
N GLN A 81 -6.69 16.59 -17.05
CA GLN A 81 -6.85 16.64 -18.52
C GLN A 81 -6.83 15.24 -19.14
N GLU A 82 -5.94 14.36 -18.69
CA GLU A 82 -5.85 12.96 -19.15
C GLU A 82 -7.17 12.17 -19.01
N TRP A 83 -8.04 12.52 -18.05
CA TRP A 83 -9.35 11.89 -17.87
C TRP A 83 -10.45 12.59 -18.68
N MET A 84 -10.26 13.89 -18.96
CA MET A 84 -11.08 14.62 -19.94
C MET A 84 -10.84 14.08 -21.36
N ASP A 85 -9.59 13.78 -21.71
CA ASP A 85 -9.18 13.30 -23.04
C ASP A 85 -9.74 11.91 -23.40
N VAL A 86 -10.23 11.16 -22.40
CA VAL A 86 -10.92 9.87 -22.59
C VAL A 86 -12.43 9.97 -22.39
N ASP A 87 -12.98 11.19 -22.47
CA ASP A 87 -14.41 11.49 -22.35
C ASP A 87 -15.06 10.96 -21.04
N LEU A 88 -14.31 10.92 -19.94
CA LEU A 88 -14.86 10.47 -18.66
C LEU A 88 -15.91 11.49 -18.16
N PRO A 89 -17.14 11.07 -17.85
CA PRO A 89 -18.14 12.00 -17.33
C PRO A 89 -17.74 12.54 -15.94
N PRO A 90 -17.88 13.86 -15.67
CA PRO A 90 -17.53 14.45 -14.37
C PRO A 90 -18.22 13.81 -13.15
N LYS A 91 -19.44 13.27 -13.34
CA LYS A 91 -20.17 12.52 -12.30
C LYS A 91 -19.45 11.22 -11.94
N MET A 92 -18.90 10.51 -12.93
CA MET A 92 -18.14 9.28 -12.71
C MET A 92 -16.81 9.59 -12.02
N TRP A 93 -16.12 10.67 -12.42
CA TRP A 93 -14.91 11.13 -11.73
C TRP A 93 -15.14 11.37 -10.24
N THR A 94 -16.19 12.10 -9.88
CA THR A 94 -16.53 12.40 -8.47
C THR A 94 -16.83 11.12 -7.66
N MET A 95 -17.51 10.15 -8.27
CA MET A 95 -17.77 8.85 -7.63
C MET A 95 -16.48 8.04 -7.46
N MET A 96 -15.61 8.05 -8.48
CA MET A 96 -14.33 7.33 -8.46
C MET A 96 -13.34 7.94 -7.47
N THR A 97 -13.30 9.27 -7.30
CA THR A 97 -12.43 9.92 -6.31
C THR A 97 -12.83 9.54 -4.89
N ALA A 98 -14.13 9.55 -4.57
CA ALA A 98 -14.62 9.09 -3.27
C ALA A 98 -14.33 7.60 -3.02
N ALA A 99 -14.52 6.75 -4.03
CA ALA A 99 -14.17 5.34 -3.94
C ALA A 99 -12.65 5.12 -3.78
N LYS A 100 -11.82 5.92 -4.46
CA LYS A 100 -10.36 5.88 -4.35
C LYS A 100 -9.91 6.29 -2.94
N GLU A 101 -10.48 7.33 -2.36
CA GLU A 101 -10.20 7.75 -0.99
C GLU A 101 -10.52 6.65 0.02
N ASN A 102 -11.70 6.03 -0.09
CA ASN A 102 -12.08 4.90 0.76
C ASN A 102 -11.12 3.72 0.63
N ARG A 103 -10.71 3.39 -0.61
CA ARG A 103 -9.73 2.32 -0.87
C ARG A 103 -8.35 2.66 -0.30
N SER A 104 -7.91 3.91 -0.42
CA SER A 104 -6.65 4.37 0.17
C SER A 104 -6.69 4.28 1.69
N LEU A 105 -7.79 4.69 2.31
CA LEU A 105 -7.98 4.58 3.77
C LEU A 105 -7.95 3.11 4.21
N ALA A 106 -8.70 2.23 3.54
CA ALA A 106 -8.72 0.79 3.86
C ALA A 106 -7.33 0.16 3.72
N ARG A 107 -6.56 0.53 2.68
CA ARG A 107 -5.18 0.07 2.51
C ARG A 107 -4.27 0.55 3.64
N ARG A 108 -4.43 1.81 4.08
CA ARG A 108 -3.64 2.35 5.19
C ARG A 108 -3.93 1.59 6.49
N VAL A 109 -5.21 1.42 6.83
CA VAL A 109 -5.62 0.67 8.03
C VAL A 109 -5.07 -0.76 7.99
N TYR A 110 -5.20 -1.45 6.86
CA TYR A 110 -4.62 -2.77 6.68
C TYR A 110 -3.11 -2.81 6.93
N GLN A 111 -2.36 -1.83 6.39
CA GLN A 111 -0.90 -1.77 6.58
C GLN A 111 -0.52 -1.49 8.04
N GLU A 112 -1.28 -0.63 8.72
CA GLU A 112 -1.09 -0.34 10.16
C GLU A 112 -1.35 -1.61 11.00
N GLU A 113 -2.47 -2.29 10.79
CA GLU A 113 -2.81 -3.53 11.49
C GLU A 113 -1.81 -4.66 11.22
N MET A 114 -1.33 -4.79 9.98
CA MET A 114 -0.30 -5.76 9.61
C MET A 114 1.04 -5.46 10.27
N ALA A 115 1.45 -4.19 10.32
CA ALA A 115 2.68 -3.79 10.99
C ALA A 115 2.63 -4.10 12.49
N GLU A 116 1.52 -3.79 13.15
CA GLU A 116 1.31 -4.13 14.56
C GLU A 116 1.32 -5.65 14.80
N ALA A 117 0.64 -6.41 13.95
CA ALA A 117 0.61 -7.87 14.04
C ALA A 117 2.00 -8.47 13.87
N GLN A 118 2.78 -7.96 12.91
CA GLN A 118 4.15 -8.37 12.68
C GLN A 118 5.04 -8.04 13.89
N GLU A 119 4.91 -6.86 14.47
CA GLU A 119 5.68 -6.48 15.67
C GLU A 119 5.36 -7.41 16.85
N ARG A 120 4.07 -7.70 17.09
CA ARG A 120 3.64 -8.66 18.12
C ARG A 120 4.23 -10.04 17.88
N PHE A 121 4.18 -10.52 16.64
CA PHE A 121 4.75 -11.82 16.26
C PHE A 121 6.26 -11.87 16.49
N GLN A 122 7.02 -10.84 16.11
CA GLN A 122 8.47 -10.81 16.32
C GLN A 122 8.83 -10.77 17.81
N LYS A 123 8.10 -10.01 18.62
CA LYS A 123 8.28 -9.98 20.08
C LYS A 123 8.03 -11.37 20.69
N GLU A 124 6.95 -12.02 20.28
CA GLU A 124 6.60 -13.34 20.79
C GLU A 124 7.61 -14.41 20.34
N LYS A 125 8.03 -14.37 19.08
CA LYS A 125 9.11 -15.22 18.56
C LYS A 125 10.40 -15.03 19.36
N ALA A 126 10.82 -13.79 19.58
CA ALA A 126 12.03 -13.49 20.36
C ALA A 126 11.91 -13.98 21.82
N ARG A 127 10.73 -13.82 22.43
CA ARG A 127 10.46 -14.32 23.78
C ARG A 127 10.56 -15.85 23.87
N VAL A 128 9.97 -16.56 22.92
CA VAL A 128 10.04 -18.04 22.88
C VAL A 128 11.45 -18.52 22.57
N GLN A 129 12.14 -17.87 21.63
CA GLN A 129 13.54 -18.16 21.33
C GLN A 129 14.44 -17.96 22.56
N ALA A 130 14.30 -16.83 23.26
CA ALA A 130 15.09 -16.57 24.47
C ALA A 130 14.85 -17.62 25.57
N LYS A 131 13.63 -18.18 25.68
CA LYS A 131 13.35 -19.29 26.60
C LYS A 131 14.05 -20.58 26.18
N LEU A 132 14.07 -20.87 24.88
CA LEU A 132 14.80 -22.01 24.34
C LEU A 132 16.30 -21.85 24.60
N ASP A 133 16.87 -20.70 24.23
CA ASP A 133 18.29 -20.41 24.41
C ASP A 133 18.69 -20.51 25.90
N ALA A 134 17.88 -19.97 26.80
CA ALA A 134 18.11 -20.08 28.24
C ALA A 134 18.05 -21.54 28.74
N ALA A 135 17.14 -22.36 28.21
CA ALA A 135 17.04 -23.77 28.57
C ALA A 135 18.22 -24.61 28.03
N LEU A 136 18.78 -24.21 26.88
CA LEU A 136 19.90 -24.90 26.24
C LEU A 136 21.27 -24.44 26.77
N ALA A 137 21.37 -23.23 27.32
CA ALA A 137 22.63 -22.61 27.76
C ALA A 137 23.43 -23.51 28.73
N ASP A 138 22.76 -24.15 29.68
CA ASP A 138 23.39 -25.01 30.69
C ASP A 138 23.92 -26.34 30.10
N THR A 139 23.43 -26.73 28.92
CA THR A 139 23.84 -27.96 28.20
C THR A 139 24.71 -27.68 26.98
N SER A 140 24.97 -26.40 26.69
CA SER A 140 25.78 -26.00 25.54
C SER A 140 27.21 -26.49 25.70
N SER A 141 27.63 -27.35 24.79
CA SER A 141 29.01 -27.86 24.70
C SER A 141 29.34 -28.24 23.27
N ASP A 142 30.63 -28.24 22.92
CA ASP A 142 31.10 -28.67 21.60
C ASP A 142 30.65 -30.12 21.27
N TYR A 143 30.50 -30.98 22.28
CA TYR A 143 30.00 -32.34 22.11
C TYR A 143 28.52 -32.38 21.73
N VAL A 144 27.67 -31.54 22.35
CA VAL A 144 26.26 -31.44 22.00
C VAL A 144 26.11 -30.83 20.60
N ARG A 145 26.87 -29.79 20.29
CA ARG A 145 26.93 -29.19 18.95
C ARG A 145 27.33 -30.20 17.88
N LEU A 146 28.32 -31.04 18.15
CA LEU A 146 28.72 -32.13 17.25
C LEU A 146 27.57 -33.10 16.99
N LEU A 147 26.83 -33.51 18.02
CA LEU A 147 25.69 -34.43 17.89
C LEU A 147 24.52 -33.81 17.12
N GLU A 148 24.29 -32.52 17.29
CA GLU A 148 23.21 -31.78 16.63
C GLU A 148 23.58 -31.32 15.20
N SER A 149 24.85 -31.46 14.80
CA SER A 149 25.31 -31.11 13.46
C SER A 149 24.46 -31.75 12.35
N GLY A 150 24.02 -30.91 11.43
CA GLY A 150 23.06 -31.26 10.38
C GLY A 150 23.32 -30.55 9.07
N PHE A 151 22.29 -30.52 8.22
CA PHE A 151 22.40 -29.98 6.86
C PHE A 151 22.85 -28.52 6.81
N ASN A 152 22.42 -27.70 7.78
CA ASN A 152 22.74 -26.28 7.82
C ASN A 152 24.21 -25.99 8.18
N ASP A 153 24.93 -26.97 8.72
CA ASP A 153 26.35 -26.86 9.06
C ASP A 153 27.28 -27.26 7.90
N LEU A 154 26.71 -27.74 6.79
CA LEU A 154 27.46 -28.13 5.60
C LEU A 154 27.97 -26.91 4.83
N SER A 155 29.09 -27.08 4.14
CA SER A 155 29.59 -26.05 3.23
C SER A 155 28.60 -25.82 2.08
N VAL A 156 28.57 -24.60 1.53
CA VAL A 156 27.73 -24.27 0.36
C VAL A 156 28.00 -25.24 -0.80
N SER A 157 29.25 -25.66 -1.01
CA SER A 157 29.60 -26.65 -2.04
C SER A 157 28.97 -28.02 -1.79
N ASP A 158 28.89 -28.47 -0.54
CA ASP A 158 28.27 -29.75 -0.20
C ASP A 158 26.75 -29.67 -0.38
N VAL A 159 26.13 -28.56 0.05
CA VAL A 159 24.70 -28.29 -0.15
C VAL A 159 24.35 -28.31 -1.64
N VAL A 160 25.13 -27.62 -2.48
CA VAL A 160 24.92 -27.63 -3.94
C VAL A 160 25.04 -29.03 -4.52
N ALA A 161 26.03 -29.82 -4.07
CA ALA A 161 26.21 -31.19 -4.55
C ALA A 161 25.01 -32.10 -4.17
N ILE A 162 24.47 -31.94 -2.95
CA ILE A 162 23.30 -32.67 -2.49
C ILE A 162 22.07 -32.25 -3.31
N GLU A 163 21.76 -30.95 -3.40
CA GLU A 163 20.57 -30.46 -4.11
C GLU A 163 20.61 -30.75 -5.62
N SER A 164 21.81 -30.80 -6.21
CA SER A 164 22.00 -31.12 -7.64
C SER A 164 21.84 -32.62 -7.96
N ALA A 165 21.72 -33.49 -6.95
CA ALA A 165 21.54 -34.91 -7.20
C ALA A 165 20.13 -35.20 -7.73
N GLN A 166 20.06 -36.05 -8.76
CA GLN A 166 18.86 -36.29 -9.56
C GLN A 166 17.86 -37.28 -8.91
N SER A 167 18.28 -38.10 -7.95
CA SER A 167 17.41 -39.05 -7.25
C SER A 167 17.46 -38.82 -5.74
N LYS A 168 16.37 -39.19 -5.06
CA LYS A 168 16.24 -39.04 -3.61
C LYS A 168 17.29 -39.89 -2.88
N GLU A 169 17.53 -41.11 -3.36
CA GLU A 169 18.49 -42.05 -2.79
C GLU A 169 19.91 -41.47 -2.85
N LYS A 170 20.30 -40.87 -3.99
CA LYS A 170 21.60 -40.21 -4.13
C LYS A 170 21.73 -38.97 -3.24
N ARG A 171 20.64 -38.24 -2.99
CA ARG A 171 20.64 -37.10 -2.05
C ARG A 171 20.90 -37.58 -0.63
N GLU A 172 20.24 -38.64 -0.22
CA GLU A 172 20.40 -39.24 1.11
C GLU A 172 21.82 -39.79 1.30
N GLU A 173 22.35 -40.54 0.34
CA GLU A 173 23.73 -41.05 0.35
C GLU A 173 24.76 -39.92 0.45
N LEU A 174 24.60 -38.85 -0.36
CA LEU A 174 25.49 -37.69 -0.32
C LEU A 174 25.37 -36.97 1.01
N LEU A 175 24.16 -36.71 1.50
CA LEU A 175 23.93 -36.06 2.79
C LEU A 175 24.64 -36.81 3.92
N GLU A 176 24.43 -38.12 4.01
CA GLU A 176 25.06 -38.96 5.04
C GLU A 176 26.59 -38.91 4.96
N ALA A 177 27.15 -39.10 3.75
CA ALA A 177 28.60 -39.07 3.55
C ALA A 177 29.22 -37.70 3.92
N ARG A 178 28.53 -36.59 3.60
CA ARG A 178 28.99 -35.23 3.92
C ARG A 178 28.89 -34.94 5.41
N LEU A 179 27.80 -35.34 6.08
CA LEU A 179 27.67 -35.18 7.53
C LEU A 179 28.72 -35.99 8.30
N VAL A 180 29.03 -37.22 7.87
CA VAL A 180 30.12 -38.01 8.47
C VAL A 180 31.47 -37.31 8.32
N THR A 181 31.74 -36.73 7.15
CA THR A 181 32.98 -35.99 6.90
C THR A 181 33.09 -34.74 7.78
N LEU A 182 32.00 -33.97 7.88
CA LEU A 182 31.91 -32.81 8.76
C LEU A 182 32.20 -33.19 10.22
N ARG A 183 31.50 -34.20 10.75
CA ARG A 183 31.65 -34.65 12.14
C ARG A 183 33.06 -35.13 12.44
N LYS A 184 33.69 -35.88 11.53
CA LYS A 184 35.11 -36.28 11.68
C LYS A 184 36.04 -35.09 11.77
N ARG A 185 35.83 -34.06 10.94
CA ARG A 185 36.61 -32.82 10.98
C ARG A 185 36.42 -32.10 12.32
N TRP A 186 35.19 -32.00 12.80
CA TRP A 186 34.87 -31.35 14.07
C TRP A 186 35.47 -32.09 15.27
N ILE A 187 35.40 -33.42 15.29
CA ILE A 187 36.09 -34.23 16.32
C ILE A 187 37.59 -33.91 16.34
N ALA A 188 38.24 -33.85 15.18
CA ALA A 188 39.66 -33.52 15.10
C ALA A 188 39.98 -32.09 15.61
N LEU A 189 39.09 -31.12 15.38
CA LEU A 189 39.22 -29.76 15.93
C LEU A 189 39.12 -29.79 17.46
N MET A 190 38.15 -30.51 18.01
CA MET A 190 37.95 -30.66 19.45
C MET A 190 39.14 -31.36 20.12
N GLU A 191 39.68 -32.41 19.52
CA GLU A 191 40.89 -33.10 19.99
C GLU A 191 42.12 -32.18 19.97
N ALA A 192 42.18 -31.24 19.04
CA ALA A 192 43.22 -30.22 18.96
C ALA A 192 42.96 -29.01 19.91
N GLY A 193 41.89 -29.03 20.70
CA GLY A 193 41.49 -27.92 21.57
C GLY A 193 41.03 -26.68 20.82
N GLN A 194 40.63 -26.82 19.55
CA GLN A 194 40.10 -25.75 18.73
C GLN A 194 38.56 -25.72 18.83
N PRO A 195 37.95 -24.53 18.93
CA PRO A 195 36.49 -24.41 18.98
C PRO A 195 35.87 -24.84 17.67
N LEU A 196 34.64 -25.34 17.73
CA LEU A 196 33.86 -25.64 16.53
C LEU A 196 33.41 -24.35 15.84
N PRO A 197 33.45 -24.28 14.50
CA PRO A 197 33.05 -23.08 13.75
C PRO A 197 31.56 -22.79 13.95
N GLU A 198 31.21 -21.52 14.14
CA GLU A 198 29.83 -20.99 14.27
C GLU A 198 28.98 -21.16 13.01
#